data_AF-A0A7S1JJB8-F1
#
_entry.id   AF-A0A7S1JJB8-F1
#
_cell.length_a   1.000
_cell.length_b   1.000
_cell.length_c   1.000
_cell.angle_alpha   90.00
_cell.angle_beta   90.00
_cell.angle_gamma   90.00
#
_symmetry.space_group_name_H-M   'P 1'
#
loop_
_entity.id
_entity.type
_entity.pdbx_description
1 polymer ?
#
loop_
_entity_poly.entity_id
_entity_poly.type
_entity_poly.pdbx_seq_one_letter_code
_entity_poly.pdbx_strand_id
1 'polypeptide(L)'
;MNKSDWSVLVGHFLGVDHVGHKYEVNHPAMREKLTQMDRVLADTVDRVDDDTLVVLLGDHGQTDDGAHGGALPEEVDSALFVYSRRPFSETSMHPSYPSTRTHHDAIPQVDFVPTLALLLGV
;
A
#
# COMPACT_ATOMS: atom_id res chain seq x y z
N MET A 1 4.86 -21.24 -16.48
CA MET A 1 4.30 -21.44 -15.13
C MET A 1 2.83 -21.75 -15.29
N ASN A 2 2.38 -22.90 -14.79
CA ASN A 2 0.96 -23.27 -14.83
C ASN A 2 0.21 -22.34 -13.86
N LYS A 3 -0.94 -21.81 -14.26
CA LYS A 3 -1.70 -20.76 -13.55
C LYS A 3 -2.42 -21.27 -12.26
N SER A 4 -2.09 -22.45 -11.73
CA SER A 4 -2.91 -23.16 -10.74
C SER A 4 -2.40 -23.23 -9.31
N ASP A 5 -1.20 -22.75 -8.99
CA ASP A 5 -0.54 -23.18 -7.75
C ASP A 5 -0.51 -22.12 -6.63
N TRP A 6 -0.94 -20.88 -6.90
CA TRP A 6 -0.94 -19.81 -5.90
C TRP A 6 -2.16 -18.91 -6.00
N SER A 7 -2.66 -18.47 -4.84
CA SER A 7 -3.76 -17.50 -4.70
C SER A 7 -3.32 -16.19 -4.08
N VAL A 8 -2.10 -16.14 -3.51
CA VAL A 8 -1.51 -14.95 -2.89
C VAL A 8 -0.02 -14.89 -3.23
N LEU A 9 0.46 -13.70 -3.57
CA LEU A 9 1.87 -13.37 -3.74
C LEU A 9 2.21 -12.19 -2.84
N VAL A 10 3.28 -12.29 -2.05
CA VAL A 10 3.76 -11.21 -1.17
C VAL A 10 5.16 -10.78 -1.61
N GLY A 11 5.31 -9.52 -1.98
CA GLY A 11 6.60 -8.86 -2.21
C GLY A 11 6.97 -7.99 -1.02
N HIS A 12 8.22 -8.06 -0.56
CA HIS A 12 8.72 -7.29 0.58
C HIS A 12 10.03 -6.59 0.19
N PHE A 13 10.08 -5.26 0.37
CA PHE A 13 11.17 -4.42 -0.12
C PHE A 13 11.80 -3.61 1.02
N LEU A 14 13.13 -3.68 1.17
CA LEU A 14 13.90 -2.92 2.16
C LEU A 14 14.47 -1.60 1.62
N GLY A 15 14.32 -1.36 0.32
CA GLY A 15 15.13 -0.37 -0.37
C GLY A 15 14.96 1.08 0.12
N VAL A 16 13.73 1.48 0.46
CA VAL A 16 13.40 2.83 0.94
C VAL A 16 13.97 3.07 2.34
N ASP A 17 13.69 2.16 3.27
CA ASP A 17 14.18 2.20 4.65
C ASP A 17 15.72 2.35 4.73
N HIS A 18 16.45 1.49 4.00
CA HIS A 18 17.91 1.54 3.98
C HIS A 18 18.43 2.87 3.44
N VAL A 19 17.78 3.46 2.43
CA VAL A 19 18.20 4.77 1.90
C VAL A 19 17.96 5.87 2.93
N GLY A 20 16.82 5.84 3.64
CA GLY A 20 16.52 6.80 4.70
C GLY A 20 17.53 6.75 5.84
N HIS A 21 17.91 5.55 6.31
CA HIS A 21 18.94 5.41 7.33
C HIS A 21 20.35 5.83 6.87
N LYS A 22 20.69 5.52 5.62
CA LYS A 22 22.06 5.74 5.12
C LYS A 22 22.32 7.18 4.73
N TYR A 23 21.32 7.86 4.17
CA TYR A 23 21.50 9.16 3.53
C TYR A 23 20.51 10.23 4.00
N GLU A 24 19.57 9.90 4.89
CA GLU A 24 18.41 10.74 5.25
C GLU A 24 17.35 10.81 4.13
N VAL A 25 16.11 11.17 4.50
CA VAL A 25 14.95 11.09 3.61
C VAL A 25 15.03 12.13 2.47
N ASN A 26 15.62 13.30 2.73
CA ASN A 26 15.69 14.40 1.77
C ASN A 26 16.86 14.29 0.76
N HIS A 27 17.58 13.17 0.75
CA HIS A 27 18.71 12.96 -0.17
C HIS A 27 18.26 12.53 -1.58
N PRO A 28 18.97 12.92 -2.67
CA PRO A 28 18.63 12.51 -4.04
C PRO A 28 18.49 10.98 -4.23
N ALA A 29 19.23 10.18 -3.46
CA ALA A 29 19.12 8.73 -3.46
C ALA A 29 17.70 8.23 -3.07
N MET A 30 16.99 8.96 -2.19
CA MET A 30 15.62 8.63 -1.83
C MET A 30 14.70 8.78 -3.04
N ARG A 31 14.83 9.88 -3.79
CA ARG A 31 14.09 10.08 -5.03
C ARG A 31 14.35 8.96 -6.04
N GLU A 32 15.61 8.57 -6.23
CA GLU A 32 15.96 7.47 -7.13
C GLU A 32 15.33 6.15 -6.69
N LYS A 33 15.33 5.88 -5.37
CA LYS A 33 14.73 4.67 -4.80
C LYS A 33 13.22 4.65 -4.95
N LEU A 34 12.54 5.75 -4.61
CA LEU A 34 11.10 5.88 -4.80
C LEU A 34 10.72 5.74 -6.28
N THR A 35 11.50 6.31 -7.20
CA THR A 35 11.32 6.12 -8.65
C THR A 35 11.46 4.64 -9.06
N GLN A 36 12.35 3.88 -8.40
CA GLN A 36 12.44 2.44 -8.64
C GLN A 36 11.20 1.69 -8.15
N MET A 37 10.67 2.04 -6.97
CA MET A 37 9.47 1.41 -6.41
C MET A 37 8.22 1.75 -7.22
N ASP A 38 8.11 2.98 -7.70
CA ASP A 38 7.05 3.41 -8.61
C ASP A 38 7.03 2.57 -9.89
N ARG A 39 8.20 2.33 -10.50
CA ARG A 39 8.31 1.44 -11.68
C ARG A 39 7.87 0.00 -11.36
N VAL A 40 8.27 -0.55 -10.22
CA VAL A 40 7.85 -1.90 -9.80
C VAL A 40 6.33 -1.97 -9.65
N LEU A 41 5.71 -0.96 -9.03
CA LEU A 41 4.27 -0.89 -8.88
C LEU A 41 3.56 -0.79 -10.23
N ALA A 42 4.00 0.13 -11.10
CA ALA A 42 3.44 0.31 -12.44
C ALA A 42 3.57 -0.99 -13.27
N ASP A 43 4.75 -1.59 -13.27
CA ASP A 43 5.00 -2.87 -13.93
C ASP A 43 4.10 -4.00 -13.41
N THR A 44 3.82 -4.02 -12.11
CA THR A 44 2.94 -5.01 -11.48
C THR A 44 1.50 -4.79 -11.93
N VAL A 45 0.99 -3.57 -11.82
CA VAL A 45 -0.36 -3.17 -12.23
C VAL A 45 -0.62 -3.49 -13.71
N ASP A 46 0.37 -3.27 -14.58
CA ASP A 46 0.26 -3.57 -16.01
C ASP A 46 0.20 -5.07 -16.33
N ARG A 47 0.73 -5.93 -15.44
CA ARG A 47 0.85 -7.38 -15.66
C ARG A 47 -0.22 -8.23 -14.99
N VAL A 48 -0.88 -7.72 -13.95
CA VAL A 48 -1.96 -8.46 -13.26
C VAL A 48 -3.20 -8.62 -14.16
N ASP A 49 -3.97 -9.68 -13.95
CA ASP A 49 -5.23 -9.89 -14.67
C ASP A 49 -6.41 -9.16 -14.02
N ASP A 50 -7.61 -9.34 -14.57
CA ASP A 50 -8.82 -8.67 -14.09
C ASP A 50 -9.35 -9.24 -12.77
N ASP A 51 -8.84 -10.40 -12.33
CA ASP A 51 -9.25 -11.12 -11.13
C ASP A 51 -8.26 -10.94 -9.97
N THR A 52 -7.26 -10.07 -10.13
CA THR A 52 -6.20 -9.85 -9.14
C THR A 52 -6.37 -8.51 -8.43
N LEU A 53 -6.33 -8.54 -7.09
CA LEU A 53 -6.18 -7.36 -6.24
C LEU A 53 -4.70 -7.06 -6.02
N VAL A 54 -4.28 -5.82 -6.30
CA VAL A 54 -2.95 -5.32 -5.93
C VAL A 54 -3.07 -4.42 -4.71
N VAL A 55 -2.31 -4.76 -3.67
CA VAL A 55 -2.18 -3.95 -2.46
C VAL A 55 -0.71 -3.61 -2.25
N LEU A 56 -0.41 -2.33 -2.11
CA LEU A 56 0.87 -1.82 -1.62
C LEU A 56 0.62 -1.11 -0.30
N LEU A 57 1.35 -1.48 0.74
CA LEU A 57 1.32 -0.84 2.05
C LEU A 57 2.73 -0.65 2.57
N GLY A 58 2.97 0.46 3.27
CA GLY A 58 4.11 0.61 4.15
C GLY A 58 3.77 0.06 5.54
N ASP A 59 4.72 -0.61 6.18
CA ASP A 59 4.62 -1.06 7.56
C ASP A 59 4.89 0.07 8.57
N HIS A 60 5.74 1.03 8.21
CA HIS A 60 6.00 2.23 9.00
C HIS A 60 6.32 3.45 8.11
N GLY A 61 6.37 4.61 8.73
CA GLY A 61 6.95 5.83 8.16
C GLY A 61 8.38 6.07 8.65
N GLN A 62 8.96 7.21 8.35
CA GLN A 62 10.31 7.56 8.77
C GLN A 62 10.43 9.09 8.89
N THR A 63 11.12 9.57 9.93
CA THR A 63 11.45 10.99 10.09
C THR A 63 12.48 11.44 9.05
N ASP A 64 12.64 12.77 8.87
CA ASP A 64 13.61 13.35 7.95
C ASP A 64 15.06 12.81 8.14
N ASP A 65 15.47 12.59 9.39
CA ASP A 65 16.79 12.06 9.77
C ASP A 65 16.88 10.53 9.76
N GLY A 66 15.81 9.84 9.37
CA GLY A 66 15.82 8.41 9.15
C GLY A 66 15.41 7.56 10.36
N ALA A 67 14.83 8.12 11.41
CA ALA A 67 14.31 7.36 12.56
C ALA A 67 12.89 6.81 12.30
N HIS A 68 12.54 5.69 12.93
CA HIS A 68 11.21 5.06 12.81
C HIS A 68 10.86 4.19 14.02
N GLY A 69 11.14 4.70 15.23
CA GLY A 69 10.80 4.06 16.50
C GLY A 69 9.31 4.13 16.88
N GLY A 70 8.49 4.84 16.09
CA GLY A 70 7.03 4.93 16.25
C GLY A 70 6.57 5.96 17.29
N ALA A 71 7.42 6.91 17.67
CA ALA A 71 7.10 7.95 18.65
C ALA A 71 6.42 9.16 18.00
N LEU A 72 6.72 9.43 16.73
CA LEU A 72 6.22 10.57 15.96
C LEU A 72 5.22 10.13 14.89
N PRO A 73 4.27 11.01 14.49
CA PRO A 73 3.34 10.73 13.40
C PRO A 73 4.04 10.28 12.12
N GLU A 74 5.13 10.94 11.75
CA GLU A 74 5.96 10.60 10.58
C GLU A 74 6.51 9.17 10.63
N GLU A 75 6.65 8.56 11.80
CA GLU A 75 7.16 7.20 11.98
C GLU A 75 6.05 6.13 11.91
N VAL A 76 4.78 6.52 12.13
CA VAL A 76 3.63 5.58 12.14
C VAL A 76 2.71 5.74 10.93
N ASP A 77 2.74 6.92 10.30
CA ASP A 77 1.99 7.19 9.07
C ASP A 77 2.71 6.57 7.88
N SER A 78 2.00 5.71 7.15
CA SER A 78 2.55 4.99 5.99
C SER A 78 1.57 5.04 4.81
N ALA A 79 2.09 4.74 3.62
CA ALA A 79 1.28 4.72 2.42
C ALA A 79 0.41 3.45 2.35
N LEU A 80 -0.83 3.61 1.88
CA LEU A 80 -1.70 2.51 1.43
C LEU A 80 -2.18 2.81 0.01
N PHE A 81 -1.97 1.88 -0.90
CA PHE A 81 -2.47 1.90 -2.26
C PHE A 81 -3.16 0.58 -2.58
N VAL A 82 -4.40 0.66 -3.06
CA VAL A 82 -5.24 -0.49 -3.38
C VAL A 82 -5.75 -0.34 -4.79
N TYR A 83 -5.53 -1.35 -5.63
CA TYR A 83 -5.88 -1.33 -7.04
C TYR A 83 -6.50 -2.65 -7.49
N SER A 84 -7.54 -2.54 -8.32
CA SER A 84 -8.16 -3.63 -9.04
C SER A 84 -8.57 -3.11 -10.42
N ARG A 85 -8.41 -3.95 -11.46
CA ARG A 85 -8.93 -3.64 -12.81
C ARG A 85 -10.44 -3.65 -12.85
N ARG A 86 -11.06 -4.52 -12.04
CA ARG A 86 -12.51 -4.54 -11.84
C ARG A 86 -12.93 -3.54 -10.78
N PRO A 87 -14.09 -2.88 -10.94
CA PRO A 87 -14.68 -2.09 -9.87
C PRO A 87 -14.87 -2.93 -8.60
N PHE A 88 -14.61 -2.34 -7.43
CA PHE A 88 -14.84 -2.98 -6.13
C PHE A 88 -16.34 -3.26 -5.83
N SER A 89 -17.24 -2.69 -6.61
CA SER A 89 -18.68 -2.93 -6.56
C SER A 89 -19.30 -2.73 -7.94
N GLU A 90 -20.13 -3.68 -8.40
CA GLU A 90 -20.95 -3.52 -9.62
C GLU A 90 -22.12 -2.54 -9.42
N THR A 91 -22.43 -2.20 -8.16
CA THR A 91 -23.54 -1.33 -7.79
C THR A 91 -22.98 -0.05 -7.21
N SER A 92 -22.78 0.98 -8.03
CA SER A 92 -22.57 2.37 -7.60
C SER A 92 -23.81 2.99 -6.93
N MET A 93 -24.75 2.17 -6.43
CA MET A 93 -26.04 2.56 -5.85
C MET A 93 -26.31 1.75 -4.58
N HIS A 94 -25.47 1.89 -3.56
CA HIS A 94 -25.98 1.73 -2.20
C HIS A 94 -26.69 3.05 -1.83
N PRO A 95 -27.94 3.01 -1.30
CA PRO A 95 -28.67 4.22 -0.94
C PRO A 95 -27.78 5.02 -0.01
N SER A 96 -27.56 6.29 -0.38
CA SER A 96 -26.83 7.32 0.35
C SER A 96 -26.69 6.98 1.84
N TYR A 97 -25.63 6.23 2.17
CA TYR A 97 -24.97 6.46 3.45
C TYR A 97 -24.71 7.96 3.43
N PRO A 98 -25.14 8.72 4.45
CA PRO A 98 -24.97 10.15 4.43
C PRO A 98 -23.54 10.40 4.00
N SER A 99 -23.37 11.12 2.89
CA SER A 99 -22.06 11.55 2.40
C SER A 99 -21.55 12.64 3.33
N THR A 100 -21.52 12.36 4.63
CA THR A 100 -20.32 12.65 5.35
C THR A 100 -19.26 11.86 4.59
N ARG A 101 -18.56 12.54 3.67
CA ARG A 101 -17.11 12.32 3.58
C ARG A 101 -16.63 12.54 5.02
N THR A 102 -16.76 11.52 5.87
CA THR A 102 -15.75 11.29 6.87
C THR A 102 -14.55 11.00 6.00
N HIS A 103 -13.82 12.05 5.68
CA HIS A 103 -12.40 11.92 5.44
C HIS A 103 -11.95 11.07 6.63
N HIS A 104 -11.74 9.78 6.39
CA HIS A 104 -10.94 9.00 7.30
C HIS A 104 -9.56 9.61 7.10
N ASP A 105 -9.21 10.57 7.95
CA ASP A 105 -7.92 11.27 7.87
C ASP A 105 -6.77 10.25 7.97
N ALA A 106 -7.02 9.10 8.62
CA ALA A 106 -6.18 7.92 8.63
C ALA A 106 -7.01 6.62 8.71
N ILE A 107 -6.43 5.51 8.25
CA ILE A 107 -6.93 4.15 8.45
C ILE A 107 -5.91 3.41 9.33
N PRO A 108 -6.30 2.84 10.48
CA PRO A 108 -5.41 2.02 11.29
C PRO A 108 -4.90 0.80 10.51
N GLN A 109 -3.59 0.56 10.47
CA GLN A 109 -3.02 -0.60 9.77
C GLN A 109 -3.58 -1.95 10.28
N VAL A 110 -3.98 -2.01 11.55
CA VAL A 110 -4.60 -3.20 12.17
C VAL A 110 -5.93 -3.60 11.51
N ASP A 111 -6.61 -2.66 10.84
CA ASP A 111 -7.87 -2.92 10.15
C ASP A 111 -7.65 -3.59 8.77
N PHE A 112 -6.41 -3.69 8.29
CA PHE A 112 -6.11 -4.30 7.00
C PHE A 112 -6.51 -5.77 6.92
N VAL A 113 -6.15 -6.58 7.93
CA VAL A 113 -6.45 -8.01 7.97
C VAL A 113 -7.95 -8.30 7.96
N PRO A 114 -8.78 -7.73 8.86
CA PRO A 114 -10.22 -7.97 8.83
C PRO A 114 -10.87 -7.44 7.54
N THR A 115 -10.36 -6.33 6.98
CA THR A 115 -10.85 -5.81 5.69
C THR A 115 -10.60 -6.81 4.55
N LEU A 116 -9.40 -7.37 4.46
CA LEU A 116 -9.06 -8.35 3.44
C LEU A 116 -9.82 -9.67 3.62
N ALA A 117 -10.03 -10.12 4.87
CA ALA A 117 -10.82 -11.31 5.16
C ALA A 117 -12.27 -11.16 4.65
N LEU A 118 -12.92 -10.02 4.94
CA LEU A 118 -14.25 -9.71 4.43
C LEU A 118 -14.30 -9.69 2.89
N LEU A 119 -13.29 -9.11 2.25
CA LEU A 119 -13.20 -9.05 0.79
C LEU A 119 -13.03 -10.44 0.15
N LEU A 120 -12.30 -11.34 0.81
CA LEU A 120 -12.04 -12.70 0.33
C LEU A 120 -13.08 -13.73 0.80
N GLY A 121 -14.03 -13.34 1.65
CA GLY A 121 -15.10 -14.21 2.14
C GLY A 121 -14.64 -15.27 3.16
N VAL A 122 -13.63 -14.94 3.98
CA VAL A 122 -13.10 -15.79 5.06
C VAL A 122 -13.57 -15.31 6.43
#